data_AF-A0AAD9HNJ2-F1
#
_entry.id   AF-A0AAD9HNJ2-F1
#
_cell.length_a   1.000
_cell.length_b   1.000
_cell.length_c   1.000
_cell.angle_alpha   90.00
_cell.angle_beta   90.00
_cell.angle_gamma   90.00
#
_symmetry.space_group_name_H-M   'P 1'
#
loop_
_entity.id
_entity.type
_entity.pdbx_description
1 polymer ?
#
loop_
_entity_poly.entity_id
_entity_poly.type
_entity_poly.pdbx_seq_one_letter_code
_entity_poly.pdbx_strand_id
1 'polypeptide(L)'
;MATVNTTDNLTAVFEVRYKAAWDVYFSGKHEQAERMAATLLDEPQLGPAHQASMHLMLARSRSSNNFLSHAREAFRLYTEILAEYSATSTAAQQASMEGAVKLATDALNDALEDQKSIDSEVDELLASGKTMADLHDARSEELYQQELERERMMGVSHGDLDEDDESDSQHPYLSGPTHAQDSRLESQGSGPSKS
;
A
#
# COMPACT_ATOMS: atom_id res chain seq x y z
N MET A 1 -3.88 -21.55 -36.53
CA MET A 1 -3.76 -20.32 -35.71
C MET A 1 -3.74 -20.75 -34.26
N ALA A 2 -2.61 -20.54 -33.58
CA ALA A 2 -2.36 -21.02 -32.23
C ALA A 2 -2.68 -19.92 -31.21
N THR A 3 -3.79 -20.07 -30.50
CA THR A 3 -4.22 -19.19 -29.39
C THR A 3 -3.82 -19.74 -28.02
N VAL A 4 -2.90 -20.71 -27.97
CA VAL A 4 -2.68 -21.57 -26.78
C VAL A 4 -1.60 -21.06 -25.81
N ASN A 5 -0.84 -19.98 -26.08
CA ASN A 5 0.32 -19.62 -25.24
C ASN A 5 0.24 -18.28 -24.47
N THR A 6 -0.80 -17.47 -24.67
CA THR A 6 -0.82 -16.12 -24.07
C THR A 6 -1.37 -16.13 -22.64
N THR A 7 -2.43 -16.91 -22.37
CA THR A 7 -3.05 -17.02 -21.05
C THR A 7 -2.15 -17.70 -20.03
N ASP A 8 -1.45 -18.76 -20.43
CA ASP A 8 -0.58 -19.52 -19.53
C ASP A 8 0.65 -18.71 -19.09
N ASN A 9 1.15 -17.85 -19.98
CA ASN A 9 2.26 -16.95 -19.68
C ASN A 9 1.84 -15.83 -18.71
N LEU A 10 0.64 -15.26 -18.89
CA LEU A 10 0.11 -14.24 -17.98
C LEU A 10 -0.08 -14.80 -16.56
N THR A 11 -0.68 -15.98 -16.42
CA THR A 11 -0.83 -16.64 -15.11
C THR A 11 0.51 -16.86 -14.43
N ALA A 12 1.52 -17.33 -15.17
CA ALA A 12 2.86 -17.52 -14.61
C ALA A 12 3.50 -16.21 -14.13
N VAL A 13 3.30 -15.11 -14.87
CA VAL A 13 3.79 -13.77 -14.47
C VAL A 13 3.09 -13.28 -13.20
N PHE A 14 1.79 -13.49 -13.06
CA PHE A 14 1.06 -13.15 -11.83
C PHE A 14 1.56 -13.96 -10.64
N GLU A 15 1.75 -15.26 -10.79
CA GLU A 15 2.29 -16.13 -9.74
C GLU A 15 3.67 -15.69 -9.25
N VAL A 16 4.56 -15.30 -10.17
CA VAL A 16 5.89 -14.79 -9.81
C VAL A 16 5.79 -13.50 -9.00
N ARG A 17 4.95 -12.54 -9.44
CA ARG A 17 4.77 -11.26 -8.73
C ARG A 17 4.11 -11.44 -7.37
N TYR A 18 3.11 -12.31 -7.30
CA TYR A 18 2.43 -12.69 -6.07
C TYR A 18 3.40 -13.26 -5.03
N LYS A 19 4.25 -14.22 -5.43
CA LYS A 19 5.28 -14.80 -4.55
C LYS A 19 6.29 -13.74 -4.12
N ALA A 20 6.74 -12.90 -5.04
CA ALA A 20 7.66 -11.82 -4.73
C ALA A 20 7.09 -10.85 -3.68
N ALA A 21 5.80 -10.53 -3.72
CA ALA A 21 5.16 -9.68 -2.70
C ALA A 21 5.23 -10.32 -1.31
N TRP A 22 4.93 -11.62 -1.22
CA TRP A 22 5.03 -12.36 0.05
C TRP A 22 6.45 -12.53 0.54
N ASP A 23 7.42 -12.80 -0.34
CA ASP A 23 8.84 -12.90 0.03
C ASP A 23 9.35 -11.57 0.61
N VAL A 24 8.97 -10.45 0.00
CA VAL A 24 9.29 -9.10 0.50
C VAL A 24 8.62 -8.85 1.85
N TYR A 25 7.37 -9.27 2.02
CA TYR A 25 6.64 -9.16 3.29
C TYR A 25 7.34 -9.94 4.42
N PHE A 26 7.71 -11.21 4.17
CA PHE A 26 8.39 -12.04 5.15
C PHE A 26 9.84 -11.61 5.41
N SER A 27 10.43 -10.83 4.51
CA SER A 27 11.73 -10.17 4.71
C SER A 27 11.64 -8.90 5.57
N GLY A 28 10.47 -8.57 6.12
CA GLY A 28 10.24 -7.39 6.96
C GLY A 28 10.09 -6.07 6.21
N LYS A 29 10.06 -6.09 4.87
CA LYS A 29 9.93 -4.89 4.03
C LYS A 29 8.45 -4.59 3.76
N HIS A 30 7.67 -4.36 4.83
CA HIS A 30 6.20 -4.30 4.78
C HIS A 30 5.66 -3.25 3.80
N GLU A 31 6.16 -2.01 3.85
CA GLU A 31 5.71 -0.96 2.93
C GLU A 31 5.93 -1.32 1.44
N GLN A 32 7.05 -1.99 1.13
CA GLN A 32 7.33 -2.43 -0.23
C GLN A 32 6.35 -3.53 -0.65
N ALA A 33 6.11 -4.50 0.23
CA ALA A 33 5.15 -5.57 -0.02
C ALA A 33 3.73 -5.04 -0.21
N GLU A 34 3.32 -4.04 0.58
CA GLU A 34 2.01 -3.38 0.47
C GLU A 34 1.84 -2.70 -0.89
N ARG A 35 2.84 -1.94 -1.35
CA ARG A 35 2.80 -1.34 -2.69
C ARG A 35 2.65 -2.39 -3.78
N MET A 36 3.35 -3.52 -3.64
CA MET A 36 3.23 -4.64 -4.58
C MET A 36 1.84 -5.27 -4.53
N ALA A 37 1.29 -5.48 -3.33
CA ALA A 37 -0.05 -6.04 -3.15
C ALA A 37 -1.14 -5.13 -3.72
N ALA A 38 -1.06 -3.82 -3.47
CA ALA A 38 -1.98 -2.83 -4.04
C ALA A 38 -1.91 -2.82 -5.57
N THR A 39 -0.69 -2.81 -6.14
CA THR A 39 -0.50 -2.87 -7.60
C THR A 39 -1.10 -4.14 -8.20
N LEU A 40 -0.98 -5.29 -7.51
CA LEU A 40 -1.56 -6.55 -7.97
C LEU A 40 -3.08 -6.54 -7.92
N LEU A 41 -3.69 -5.88 -6.94
CA LEU A 41 -5.15 -5.77 -6.83
C LEU A 41 -5.78 -4.93 -7.95
N ASP A 42 -5.02 -4.02 -8.56
CA ASP A 42 -5.46 -3.24 -9.72
C ASP A 42 -5.48 -4.08 -11.02
N GLU A 43 -4.93 -5.30 -11.00
CA GLU A 43 -4.84 -6.16 -12.18
C GLU A 43 -6.15 -6.94 -12.39
N PRO A 44 -6.85 -6.74 -13.53
CA PRO A 44 -8.20 -7.30 -13.74
C PRO A 44 -8.24 -8.82 -13.88
N GLN A 45 -7.08 -9.45 -14.08
CA GLN A 45 -6.95 -10.90 -14.26
C GLN A 45 -6.43 -11.60 -13.01
N LEU A 46 -6.28 -10.88 -11.89
CA LEU A 46 -5.83 -11.51 -10.65
C LEU A 46 -6.91 -12.48 -10.13
N GLY A 47 -6.53 -13.75 -9.93
CA GLY A 47 -7.46 -14.78 -9.47
C GLY A 47 -8.00 -14.47 -8.06
N PRO A 48 -9.23 -14.92 -7.72
CA PRO A 48 -9.84 -14.64 -6.41
C PRO A 48 -8.98 -15.04 -5.21
N ALA A 49 -8.26 -16.17 -5.31
CA ALA A 49 -7.37 -16.63 -4.24
C ALA A 49 -6.17 -15.69 -4.03
N HIS A 50 -5.59 -15.17 -5.12
CA HIS A 50 -4.52 -14.18 -5.03
C HIS A 50 -5.06 -12.83 -4.54
N GLN A 51 -6.23 -12.40 -5.01
CA GLN A 51 -6.90 -11.20 -4.51
C GLN A 51 -7.14 -11.27 -2.99
N ALA A 52 -7.72 -12.37 -2.50
CA ALA A 52 -7.95 -12.61 -1.07
C ALA A 52 -6.65 -12.50 -0.27
N SER A 53 -5.58 -13.08 -0.81
CA SER A 53 -4.27 -13.08 -0.19
C SER A 53 -3.60 -11.69 -0.18
N MET A 54 -3.71 -10.91 -1.26
CA MET A 54 -3.23 -9.52 -1.30
C MET A 54 -4.00 -8.64 -0.32
N HIS A 55 -5.33 -8.81 -0.23
CA HIS A 55 -6.12 -8.15 0.80
C HIS A 55 -5.70 -8.56 2.22
N LEU A 56 -5.43 -9.85 2.46
CA LEU A 56 -4.95 -10.32 3.76
C LEU A 56 -3.61 -9.68 4.14
N MET A 57 -2.70 -9.51 3.18
CA MET A 57 -1.43 -8.81 3.41
C MET A 57 -1.66 -7.35 3.82
N LEU A 58 -2.52 -6.64 3.09
CA LEU A 58 -2.85 -5.23 3.39
C LEU A 58 -3.62 -5.07 4.70
N ALA A 59 -4.45 -6.04 5.07
CA ALA A 59 -5.18 -6.05 6.34
C ALA A 59 -4.26 -6.16 7.55
N ARG A 60 -3.15 -6.88 7.41
CA ARG A 60 -2.16 -7.08 8.48
C ARG A 60 -1.11 -5.97 8.55
N SER A 61 -1.16 -5.05 7.59
CA SER A 61 -0.32 -3.87 7.63
C SER A 61 -0.95 -2.78 8.48
N ARG A 62 -0.18 -2.27 9.44
CA ARG A 62 -0.55 -1.12 10.27
C ARG A 62 -0.49 0.22 9.52
N SER A 63 0.19 0.29 8.37
CA SER A 63 0.27 1.50 7.55
C SER A 63 -0.91 1.66 6.59
N SER A 64 -1.77 0.65 6.45
CA SER A 64 -2.94 0.76 5.59
C SER A 64 -4.05 1.53 6.30
N ASN A 65 -4.41 2.71 5.78
CA ASN A 65 -5.56 3.49 6.25
C ASN A 65 -6.91 2.74 6.13
N ASN A 66 -6.95 1.64 5.38
CA ASN A 66 -8.15 0.85 5.09
C ASN A 66 -8.01 -0.62 5.55
N PHE A 67 -7.19 -0.89 6.56
CA PHE A 67 -6.91 -2.25 7.06
C PHE A 67 -8.19 -3.06 7.33
N LEU A 68 -9.21 -2.45 7.95
CA LEU A 68 -10.51 -3.10 8.20
C LEU A 68 -11.26 -3.48 6.92
N SER A 69 -11.23 -2.61 5.90
CA SER A 69 -11.86 -2.92 4.61
C SER A 69 -11.16 -4.10 3.93
N HIS A 70 -9.83 -4.14 3.97
CA HIS A 70 -9.06 -5.25 3.41
C HIS A 70 -9.29 -6.55 4.19
N ALA A 71 -9.41 -6.49 5.53
CA ALA A 71 -9.67 -7.67 6.34
C ALA A 71 -11.03 -8.29 6.02
N ARG A 72 -12.06 -7.45 5.87
CA ARG A 72 -13.40 -7.89 5.45
C ARG A 72 -13.38 -8.53 4.07
N GLU A 73 -12.66 -7.94 3.13
CA GLU A 73 -12.60 -8.43 1.75
C GLU A 73 -11.83 -9.75 1.64
N ALA A 74 -10.71 -9.89 2.38
CA ALA A 74 -9.97 -11.14 2.49
C ALA A 74 -10.86 -12.26 3.06
N PHE A 75 -11.57 -11.98 4.16
CA PHE A 75 -12.50 -12.94 4.77
C PHE A 75 -13.60 -13.35 3.78
N ARG A 76 -14.27 -12.37 3.15
CA ARG A 76 -15.31 -12.60 2.16
C ARG A 76 -14.81 -13.53 1.05
N LEU A 77 -13.71 -13.19 0.38
CA LEU A 77 -13.18 -13.97 -0.73
C LEU A 77 -12.76 -15.38 -0.32
N TYR A 78 -12.05 -15.56 0.81
CA TYR A 78 -11.68 -16.90 1.25
C TYR A 78 -12.89 -17.78 1.61
N THR A 79 -13.93 -17.20 2.20
CA THR A 79 -15.18 -17.95 2.48
C THR A 79 -15.93 -18.33 1.21
N GLU A 80 -15.96 -17.45 0.19
CA GLU A 80 -16.55 -17.76 -1.11
C GLU A 80 -15.80 -18.87 -1.83
N ILE A 81 -14.46 -18.79 -1.84
CA ILE A 81 -13.59 -19.84 -2.38
C ILE A 81 -13.87 -21.16 -1.65
N LEU A 82 -13.83 -21.19 -0.31
CA LEU A 82 -14.10 -22.43 0.43
C LEU A 82 -15.47 -23.04 0.09
N ALA A 83 -16.50 -22.20 -0.08
CA ALA A 83 -17.83 -22.65 -0.46
C ALA A 83 -17.87 -23.26 -1.88
N GLU A 84 -17.25 -22.59 -2.87
CA GLU A 84 -17.16 -23.06 -4.25
C GLU A 84 -16.42 -24.41 -4.36
N TYR A 85 -15.34 -24.53 -3.61
CA TYR A 85 -14.44 -25.68 -3.64
C TYR A 85 -14.92 -26.88 -2.83
N SER A 86 -15.90 -26.70 -1.93
CA SER A 86 -16.36 -27.73 -0.98
C SER A 86 -16.80 -29.06 -1.61
N ALA A 87 -17.29 -29.06 -2.86
CA ALA A 87 -17.78 -30.27 -3.54
C ALA A 87 -16.73 -31.00 -4.40
N THR A 88 -15.66 -30.31 -4.81
CA THR A 88 -14.71 -30.79 -5.84
C THR A 88 -13.27 -30.88 -5.34
N SER A 89 -13.01 -30.41 -4.12
CA SER A 89 -11.65 -30.35 -3.56
C SER A 89 -11.18 -31.65 -2.95
N THR A 90 -9.88 -31.85 -3.01
CA THR A 90 -9.20 -32.82 -2.15
C THR A 90 -9.23 -32.35 -0.69
N ALA A 91 -9.16 -33.29 0.26
CA ALA A 91 -9.09 -32.96 1.69
C ALA A 91 -7.91 -32.01 2.04
N ALA A 92 -6.79 -32.13 1.33
CA ALA A 92 -5.63 -31.25 1.52
C ALA A 92 -5.91 -29.80 1.08
N GLN A 93 -6.57 -29.62 -0.06
CA GLN A 93 -6.99 -28.29 -0.53
C GLN A 93 -8.01 -27.66 0.42
N GLN A 94 -8.98 -28.46 0.88
CA GLN A 94 -9.97 -27.99 1.84
C GLN A 94 -9.31 -27.53 3.14
N ALA A 95 -8.41 -28.33 3.72
CA ALA A 95 -7.67 -27.96 4.93
C ALA A 95 -6.82 -26.69 4.74
N SER A 96 -6.20 -26.52 3.58
CA SER A 96 -5.46 -25.29 3.25
C SER A 96 -6.38 -24.07 3.18
N MET A 97 -7.58 -24.20 2.60
CA MET A 97 -8.54 -23.11 2.51
C MET A 97 -9.16 -22.77 3.87
N GLU A 98 -9.47 -23.77 4.70
CA GLU A 98 -9.90 -23.58 6.08
C GLU A 98 -8.83 -22.83 6.91
N GLY A 99 -7.54 -23.16 6.70
CA GLY A 99 -6.43 -22.41 7.27
C GLY A 99 -6.39 -20.95 6.83
N ALA A 100 -6.65 -20.68 5.54
CA ALA A 100 -6.70 -19.32 5.01
C ALA A 100 -7.90 -18.52 5.55
N VAL A 101 -9.08 -19.13 5.64
CA VAL A 101 -10.27 -18.53 6.27
C VAL A 101 -9.99 -18.18 7.72
N LYS A 102 -9.32 -19.06 8.46
CA LYS A 102 -8.92 -18.79 9.84
C LYS A 102 -8.00 -17.57 9.92
N LEU A 103 -6.95 -17.51 9.10
CA LEU A 103 -6.04 -16.35 9.08
C LEU A 103 -6.76 -15.03 8.74
N ALA A 104 -7.72 -15.06 7.81
CA ALA A 104 -8.51 -13.88 7.47
C ALA A 104 -9.50 -13.50 8.57
N THR A 105 -10.04 -14.49 9.29
CA THR A 105 -10.89 -14.26 10.48
C THR A 105 -10.09 -13.61 11.59
N ASP A 106 -8.88 -14.11 11.87
CA ASP A 106 -7.97 -13.54 12.88
C ASP A 106 -7.65 -12.09 12.51
N ALA A 107 -7.24 -11.82 11.26
CA ALA A 107 -6.97 -10.46 10.79
C ALA A 107 -8.20 -9.52 10.86
N LEU A 108 -9.41 -10.04 10.63
CA LEU A 108 -10.65 -9.27 10.77
C LEU A 108 -10.95 -8.94 12.23
N ASN A 109 -10.74 -9.88 13.14
CA ASN A 109 -10.94 -9.64 14.57
C ASN A 109 -9.93 -8.61 15.10
N ASP A 110 -8.66 -8.75 14.73
CA ASP A 110 -7.61 -7.77 15.07
C ASP A 110 -8.00 -6.38 14.56
N ALA A 111 -8.45 -6.28 13.30
CA ALA A 111 -8.87 -5.01 12.71
C ALA A 111 -10.11 -4.40 13.40
N LEU A 112 -11.04 -5.22 13.88
CA LEU A 112 -12.21 -4.74 14.63
C LEU A 112 -11.83 -4.27 16.04
N GLU A 113 -10.87 -4.92 16.69
CA GLU A 113 -10.34 -4.50 17.98
C GLU A 113 -9.59 -3.16 17.85
N ASP A 114 -8.72 -3.03 16.85
CA ASP A 114 -8.00 -1.78 16.56
C ASP A 114 -8.98 -0.64 16.26
N GLN A 115 -9.99 -0.86 15.41
CA GLN A 115 -11.02 0.15 15.13
C GLN A 115 -11.74 0.58 16.40
N LYS A 116 -12.12 -0.36 17.26
CA LYS A 116 -12.80 -0.06 18.52
C LYS A 116 -11.90 0.73 19.47
N SER A 117 -10.60 0.42 19.51
CA SER A 117 -9.63 1.18 20.31
C SER A 117 -9.51 2.62 19.82
N ILE A 118 -9.41 2.82 18.51
CA ILE A 118 -9.37 4.16 17.88
C ILE A 118 -10.65 4.93 18.18
N ASP A 119 -11.82 4.31 17.99
CA ASP A 119 -13.11 4.95 18.24
C ASP A 119 -13.23 5.38 19.71
N SER A 120 -12.77 4.54 20.65
CA SER A 120 -12.75 4.86 22.08
C SER A 120 -11.84 6.05 22.40
N GLU A 121 -10.64 6.11 21.79
CA GLU A 121 -9.71 7.22 21.96
C GLU A 121 -10.28 8.54 21.41
N VAL A 122 -10.92 8.47 20.24
CA VAL A 122 -11.61 9.62 19.63
C VAL A 122 -12.74 10.11 20.54
N ASP A 123 -13.59 9.21 21.05
CA ASP A 123 -14.68 9.56 21.95
C ASP A 123 -14.18 10.20 23.26
N GLU A 124 -13.10 9.68 23.86
CA GLU A 124 -12.48 10.26 25.05
C GLU A 124 -11.94 11.68 24.78
N LEU A 125 -11.28 11.88 23.64
CA LEU A 125 -10.76 13.19 23.26
C LEU A 125 -11.87 14.20 23.00
N LEU A 126 -12.94 13.79 22.32
CA LEU A 126 -14.12 14.62 22.10
C LEU A 126 -14.81 14.97 23.44
N ALA A 127 -14.91 14.00 24.37
CA ALA A 127 -15.46 14.23 25.71
C ALA A 127 -14.61 15.20 26.54
N SER A 128 -13.31 15.28 26.29
CA SER A 128 -12.41 16.26 26.93
C SER A 128 -12.59 17.70 26.42
N GLY A 129 -13.47 17.91 25.43
CA GLY A 129 -13.75 19.21 24.82
C GLY A 129 -12.80 19.59 23.67
N LYS A 130 -11.90 18.68 23.27
CA LYS A 130 -11.12 18.83 22.04
C LYS A 130 -12.02 18.59 20.84
N THR A 131 -11.80 19.35 19.79
CA THR A 131 -12.49 19.19 18.51
C THR A 131 -11.71 18.27 17.59
N MET A 132 -12.37 17.74 16.55
CA MET A 132 -11.67 17.01 15.48
C MET A 132 -10.56 17.83 14.81
N ALA A 133 -10.70 19.16 14.77
CA ALA A 133 -9.66 20.04 14.25
C ALA A 133 -8.41 20.01 15.14
N ASP A 134 -8.59 20.05 16.47
CA ASP A 134 -7.47 19.98 17.42
C ASP A 134 -6.69 18.66 17.29
N LEU A 135 -7.38 17.56 16.96
CA LEU A 135 -6.73 16.26 16.69
C LEU A 135 -5.95 16.29 15.38
N HIS A 136 -6.53 16.88 14.34
CA HIS A 136 -5.86 17.02 13.04
C HIS A 136 -4.61 17.89 13.13
N ASP A 137 -4.69 19.00 13.88
CA ASP A 137 -3.58 19.91 14.08
C ASP A 137 -2.46 19.24 14.90
N ALA A 138 -2.81 18.54 15.98
CA ALA A 138 -1.85 17.79 16.79
C ALA A 138 -1.12 16.72 15.96
N ARG A 139 -1.84 15.98 15.10
CA ARG A 139 -1.24 14.96 14.23
C ARG A 139 -0.35 15.58 13.14
N SER A 140 -0.74 16.73 12.61
CA SER A 140 0.06 17.44 11.60
C SER A 140 1.37 17.95 12.19
N GLU A 141 1.33 18.48 13.41
CA GLU A 141 2.52 18.91 14.15
C GLU A 141 3.45 17.73 14.48
N GLU A 142 2.90 16.59 14.91
CA GLU A 142 3.67 15.36 15.17
C GLU A 142 4.42 14.88 13.93
N LEU A 143 3.75 14.80 12.77
CA LEU A 143 4.37 14.41 11.51
C LEU A 143 5.46 15.39 11.06
N TYR A 144 5.25 16.69 11.27
CA TYR A 144 6.24 17.71 10.97
C TYR A 144 7.50 17.56 11.85
N GLN A 145 7.31 17.30 13.16
CA GLN A 145 8.43 17.05 14.08
C GLN A 145 9.20 15.78 13.71
N GLN A 146 8.49 14.71 13.31
CA GLN A 146 9.12 13.46 12.88
C GLN A 146 9.98 13.65 11.62
N GLU A 147 9.51 14.44 10.64
CA GLU A 147 10.29 14.76 9.45
C GLU A 147 11.54 15.60 9.80
N LEU A 148 11.39 16.60 10.67
CA LEU A 148 12.52 17.42 11.11
C LEU A 148 13.59 16.58 11.85
N GLU A 149 13.17 15.62 12.67
CA GLU A 149 14.08 14.70 13.35
C GLU A 149 14.77 13.76 12.37
N ARG A 150 14.02 13.26 11.38
CA ARG A 150 14.56 12.43 10.29
C ARG A 150 15.60 13.20 9.47
N GLU A 151 15.34 14.46 9.11
CA GLU A 151 16.30 15.33 8.42
C GLU A 151 17.57 15.55 9.26
N ARG A 152 17.43 15.79 10.57
CA ARG A 152 18.58 15.90 11.48
C ARG A 152 19.41 14.63 11.54
N MET A 153 18.78 13.45 11.53
CA MET A 153 19.51 12.18 11.54
C MET A 153 20.19 11.87 10.21
N MET A 154 19.61 12.28 9.07
CA MET A 154 20.21 12.07 7.74
C MET A 154 21.25 13.16 7.37
N GLY A 155 21.22 14.32 8.02
CA GLY A 155 22.10 15.47 7.74
C GLY A 155 23.49 15.46 8.39
N VAL A 156 23.90 14.39 9.08
CA VAL A 156 25.20 14.30 9.79
C VAL A 156 26.24 13.45 9.04
N SER A 157 26.21 13.45 7.70
CA SER A 157 27.24 12.77 6.90
C SER A 157 27.51 13.51 5.59
N HIS A 158 28.25 14.62 5.65
CA HIS A 158 29.23 15.06 4.65
C HIS A 158 29.69 16.47 5.01
N GLY A 159 30.79 16.57 5.74
CA GLY A 159 31.33 17.87 6.12
C GLY A 159 32.70 17.82 6.76
N ASP A 160 33.53 16.84 6.41
CA ASP A 160 34.99 16.98 6.53
C ASP A 160 35.55 16.76 5.12
N LEU A 161 35.63 17.88 4.41
CA LEU A 161 36.41 18.07 3.20
C LEU A 161 37.88 18.10 3.65
N ASP A 162 38.62 17.02 3.39
CA ASP A 162 40.05 17.17 3.19
C ASP A 162 40.23 17.83 1.82
N GLU A 163 40.43 19.15 1.88
CA GLU A 163 41.02 19.96 0.82
C GLU A 163 42.42 19.41 0.52
N ASP A 164 42.65 18.91 -0.70
CA ASP A 164 43.92 19.04 -1.42
C ASP A 164 43.79 18.33 -2.78
N ASP A 165 43.78 19.10 -3.86
CA ASP A 165 44.88 19.10 -4.86
C ASP A 165 44.39 19.72 -6.17
N GLU A 166 45.05 20.81 -6.55
CA GLU A 166 44.86 21.54 -7.79
C GLU A 166 45.30 20.68 -8.99
N SER A 167 44.42 20.49 -9.98
CA SER A 167 44.89 20.19 -11.33
C SER A 167 43.97 20.80 -12.38
N ASP A 168 44.46 21.95 -12.82
CA ASP A 168 44.21 22.67 -14.07
C ASP A 168 44.04 21.72 -15.27
N SER A 169 42.87 21.76 -15.91
CA SER A 169 42.66 21.28 -17.28
C SER A 169 41.44 21.96 -17.90
N GLN A 170 41.76 23.01 -18.64
CA GLN A 170 41.03 23.60 -19.76
C GLN A 170 40.15 22.58 -20.52
N HIS A 171 38.89 22.94 -20.83
CA HIS A 171 38.29 22.88 -22.19
C HIS A 171 36.77 23.23 -22.18
N PRO A 172 36.14 23.54 -23.34
CA PRO A 172 35.42 24.79 -23.52
C PRO A 172 33.89 24.64 -23.65
N TYR A 173 33.23 25.78 -23.45
CA TYR A 173 31.92 26.23 -23.95
C TYR A 173 31.14 25.26 -24.87
N LEU A 174 29.97 24.84 -24.41
CA LEU A 174 28.81 24.57 -25.26
C LEU A 174 27.56 25.21 -24.67
N SER A 175 27.00 26.12 -25.46
CA SER A 175 25.86 26.96 -25.16
C SER A 175 24.52 26.25 -25.40
N GLY A 176 23.59 26.44 -24.45
CA GLY A 176 22.15 26.65 -24.66
C GLY A 176 21.22 25.42 -24.74
N PRO A 177 19.89 25.61 -24.79
CA PRO A 177 19.11 26.83 -24.58
C PRO A 177 18.12 26.76 -23.40
N THR A 178 17.79 27.94 -22.88
CA THR A 178 16.66 28.26 -22.03
C THR A 178 15.33 27.93 -22.71
N HIS A 179 14.48 27.12 -22.07
CA HIS A 179 13.08 26.99 -22.45
C HIS A 179 12.20 27.61 -21.35
N ALA A 180 11.53 28.69 -21.75
CA ALA A 180 10.52 29.39 -20.99
C ALA A 180 9.14 29.06 -21.56
N GLN A 181 8.12 29.25 -20.71
CA GLN A 181 6.67 29.29 -20.99
C GLN A 181 6.04 27.89 -21.17
N ASP A 182 4.90 27.58 -20.57
CA ASP A 182 3.71 28.41 -20.58
C ASP A 182 2.74 28.11 -19.43
N SER A 183 2.09 29.17 -18.96
CA SER A 183 0.99 29.13 -18.00
C SER A 183 -0.31 28.88 -18.76
N ARG A 184 -1.16 27.96 -18.30
CA ARG A 184 -2.59 27.97 -18.69
C ARG A 184 -3.50 27.65 -17.52
N LEU A 185 -4.07 28.72 -16.98
CA LEU A 185 -5.28 28.78 -16.18
C LEU A 185 -6.49 28.81 -17.13
N GLU A 186 -7.37 27.82 -17.05
CA GLU A 186 -8.80 27.85 -17.44
C GLU A 186 -9.47 26.92 -16.42
N SER A 187 -10.25 27.33 -15.41
CA SER A 187 -11.43 28.20 -15.31
C SER A 187 -12.66 27.72 -16.09
N GLN A 188 -13.77 27.64 -15.35
CA GLN A 188 -15.19 27.39 -15.71
C GLN A 188 -15.60 25.90 -15.75
N GLY A 189 -16.64 25.40 -15.08
CA GLY A 189 -17.84 26.04 -14.52
C GLY A 189 -19.11 25.42 -15.15
N SER A 190 -20.16 25.19 -14.34
CA SER A 190 -21.49 24.63 -14.67
C SER A 190 -21.57 23.09 -14.70
N GLY A 191 -22.49 22.38 -14.05
CA GLY A 191 -23.76 22.71 -13.38
C GLY A 191 -24.65 21.45 -13.45
N PRO A 192 -25.61 21.22 -12.54
CA PRO A 192 -26.35 19.96 -12.46
C PRO A 192 -27.59 19.95 -13.37
N SER A 193 -27.82 18.84 -14.08
CA SER A 193 -29.12 18.53 -14.68
C SER A 193 -29.88 17.55 -13.80
N LYS A 194 -30.96 18.04 -13.20
CA LYS A 194 -32.04 17.21 -12.65
C LYS A 194 -32.93 16.73 -13.79
N SER A 195 -33.43 15.51 -13.69
CA SER A 195 -34.73 15.09 -14.23
C SER A 195 -35.38 14.18 -13.20
#